data_AF-A0A955N0M5-F1
#
_entry.id   AF-A0A955N0M5-F1
#
_cell.length_a   1.000
_cell.length_b   1.000
_cell.length_c   1.000
_cell.angle_alpha   90.00
_cell.angle_beta   90.00
_cell.angle_gamma   90.00
#
_symmetry.space_group_name_H-M   'P 1'
#
loop_
_entity.id
_entity.type
_entity.pdbx_description
1 polymer ?
#
loop_
_entity_poly.entity_id
_entity_poly.type
_entity_poly.pdbx_seq_one_letter_code
_entity_poly.pdbx_strand_id
1 'polypeptide(L)'
;LFIGEKGMLLADYSNHQLLPEDKFADFTPPEPWIPKSLGHHAEWIHACKTGDPTTCHFEYAGMLTEANHLGNVAYRTGKKIEWDSKEMRVTNAPEAERFVRREYREGWTL
;
A
#
# COMPACT_ATOMS: atom_id res chain seq x y z
N LEU A 1 5.71 -14.07 0.12
CA LEU A 1 6.92 -14.57 0.81
C LEU A 1 7.76 -13.37 1.21
N PHE A 2 7.98 -13.20 2.51
CA PHE A 2 8.89 -12.22 3.07
C PHE A 2 10.24 -12.90 3.34
N ILE A 3 11.34 -12.29 2.90
CA ILE A 3 12.69 -12.83 3.08
C ILE A 3 13.46 -11.90 4.01
N GLY A 4 13.90 -12.43 5.15
CA GLY A 4 14.74 -11.72 6.10
C GLY A 4 16.08 -12.43 6.28
N GLU A 5 16.99 -11.78 7.02
CA GLU A 5 18.35 -12.30 7.26
C GLU A 5 18.36 -13.64 8.02
N LYS A 6 17.33 -13.90 8.83
CA LYS A 6 17.26 -15.05 9.74
C LYS A 6 16.32 -16.16 9.28
N GLY A 7 15.55 -15.93 8.22
CA GLY A 7 14.53 -16.85 7.73
C GLY A 7 13.51 -16.18 6.83
N MET A 8 12.47 -16.92 6.46
CA MET A 8 11.41 -16.43 5.59
C MET A 8 10.05 -16.63 6.24
N LEU A 9 9.10 -15.75 5.92
CA LEU A 9 7.70 -15.85 6.32
C LEU A 9 6.84 -15.95 5.06
N LEU A 10 6.16 -17.07 4.90
CA LEU A 10 5.06 -17.19 3.95
C LEU A 10 3.77 -16.90 4.70
N ALA A 11 3.06 -15.84 4.30
CA ALA A 11 1.83 -15.44 4.98
C ALA A 11 0.71 -15.12 3.99
N ASP A 12 -0.51 -15.46 4.40
CA ASP A 12 -1.77 -14.98 3.83
C ASP A 12 -2.70 -14.52 4.97
N TYR A 13 -4.00 -14.37 4.71
CA TYR A 13 -4.96 -13.90 5.72
C TYR A 13 -5.09 -14.79 6.96
N SER A 14 -4.79 -16.08 6.86
CA SER A 14 -4.96 -17.05 7.95
C SER A 14 -3.73 -17.92 8.20
N ASN A 15 -2.85 -18.05 7.22
CA ASN A 15 -1.65 -18.87 7.32
C ASN A 15 -0.40 -18.01 7.56
N HIS A 16 0.47 -18.46 8.46
CA HIS A 16 1.76 -17.84 8.76
C HIS A 16 2.79 -18.95 8.97
N GLN A 17 3.57 -19.25 7.94
CA GLN A 17 4.57 -20.33 7.93
C GLN A 17 5.98 -19.74 7.94
N LEU A 18 6.79 -20.17 8.91
CA LEU A 18 8.20 -19.82 9.02
C LEU A 18 9.06 -20.87 8.32
N LEU A 19 10.05 -20.40 7.54
CA LEU A 19 10.92 -21.24 6.73
C LEU A 19 12.40 -20.91 6.95
N PRO A 20 13.31 -21.90 6.88
CA PRO A 20 13.01 -23.34 6.74
C PRO A 20 12.43 -23.93 8.04
N GLU A 21 11.50 -24.88 7.91
CA GLU A 21 10.65 -25.35 9.02
C GLU A 21 11.44 -25.91 10.21
N ASP A 22 12.57 -26.57 9.93
CA ASP A 22 13.45 -27.17 10.94
C ASP A 22 14.02 -26.14 11.93
N LYS A 23 14.26 -24.91 11.49
CA LYS A 23 14.73 -23.82 12.38
C LYS A 23 13.64 -23.26 13.28
N PHE A 24 12.38 -23.52 12.99
CA PHE A 24 11.22 -22.94 13.66
C PHE A 24 10.26 -24.00 14.22
N ALA A 25 10.72 -25.26 14.35
CA ALA A 25 9.90 -26.37 14.84
C ALA A 25 9.32 -26.13 16.24
N ASP A 26 10.08 -25.43 17.11
CA ASP A 26 9.68 -25.09 18.48
C ASP A 26 9.14 -23.65 18.59
N PHE A 27 8.84 -22.99 17.47
CA PHE A 27 8.31 -21.63 17.50
C PHE A 27 6.85 -21.62 17.98
N THR A 28 6.59 -20.85 19.03
CA THR A 28 5.24 -20.53 19.48
C THR A 28 4.88 -19.12 19.04
N PRO A 29 3.80 -18.93 18.24
CA PRO A 29 3.31 -17.60 17.89
C PRO A 29 2.97 -16.78 19.14
N PRO A 30 3.18 -15.45 19.13
CA PRO A 30 2.77 -14.60 20.23
C PRO A 30 1.25 -14.59 20.39
N GLU A 31 0.77 -14.35 21.61
CA GLU A 31 -0.64 -14.10 21.87
C GLU A 31 -1.15 -12.91 21.01
N PRO A 32 -2.34 -13.00 20.42
CA PRO A 32 -2.88 -11.91 19.61
C PRO A 32 -3.11 -10.64 20.43
N TRP A 33 -2.43 -9.56 20.06
CA TRP A 33 -2.57 -8.25 20.70
C TRP A 33 -3.18 -7.18 19.78
N ILE A 34 -3.28 -7.47 18.48
CA ILE A 34 -3.93 -6.60 17.50
C ILE A 34 -5.44 -6.88 17.54
N PRO A 35 -6.30 -5.88 17.80
CA PRO A 35 -7.74 -6.06 17.78
C PRO A 35 -8.25 -6.55 16.42
N LYS A 36 -9.26 -7.41 16.43
CA LYS A 36 -9.95 -7.78 15.19
C LYS A 36 -10.64 -6.56 14.59
N SER A 37 -10.62 -6.48 13.26
CA SER A 37 -11.37 -5.44 12.55
C SER A 37 -12.87 -5.53 12.89
N LEU A 38 -13.50 -4.37 13.09
CA LEU A 38 -14.96 -4.24 13.18
C LEU A 38 -15.66 -4.54 11.84
N GLY A 39 -14.89 -4.57 10.74
CA GLY A 39 -15.37 -4.60 9.36
C GLY A 39 -15.50 -3.20 8.78
N HIS A 40 -15.15 -3.03 7.49
CA HIS A 40 -14.98 -1.71 6.85
C HIS A 40 -16.16 -0.74 7.05
N HIS A 41 -17.40 -1.20 6.87
CA HIS A 41 -18.57 -0.34 7.04
C HIS A 41 -18.84 0.03 8.50
N ALA A 42 -18.65 -0.91 9.43
CA ALA A 42 -18.86 -0.67 10.85
C ALA A 42 -17.77 0.28 11.40
N GLU A 43 -16.54 0.11 10.95
CA GLU A 43 -15.42 1.00 11.26
C GLU A 43 -15.68 2.43 10.76
N TRP A 44 -16.22 2.58 9.54
CA TRP A 44 -16.60 3.89 9.02
C TRP A 44 -17.71 4.55 9.87
N ILE A 45 -18.76 3.81 10.22
CA ILE A 45 -19.84 4.32 11.07
C ILE A 45 -19.30 4.71 12.46
N HIS A 46 -18.39 3.91 13.03
CA HIS A 46 -17.75 4.19 14.32
C HIS A 46 -16.94 5.48 14.26
N ALA A 47 -16.07 5.63 13.24
CA ALA A 47 -15.27 6.82 13.02
C ALA A 47 -16.14 8.09 12.89
N CYS A 48 -17.21 8.03 12.08
CA CYS A 48 -18.15 9.15 11.94
C CYS A 48 -18.84 9.57 13.25
N LYS A 49 -19.03 8.63 14.20
CA LYS A 49 -19.72 8.89 15.47
C LYS A 49 -18.79 9.34 16.59
N THR A 50 -17.52 8.93 16.55
CA THR A 50 -16.59 9.08 17.67
C THR A 50 -15.42 10.02 17.36
N GLY A 51 -15.10 10.20 16.08
CA GLY A 51 -13.87 10.86 15.64
C GLY A 51 -12.64 9.95 15.65
N ASP A 52 -12.77 8.67 16.03
CA ASP A 52 -11.68 7.71 15.95
C ASP A 52 -11.26 7.46 14.49
N PRO A 53 -9.97 7.15 14.22
CA PRO A 53 -9.50 6.87 12.86
C PRO A 53 -9.97 5.50 12.35
N THR A 54 -10.09 5.37 11.03
CA THR A 54 -10.25 4.08 10.36
C THR A 54 -8.88 3.42 10.11
N THR A 55 -8.84 2.09 10.04
CA THR A 55 -7.59 1.35 9.73
C THR A 55 -7.12 1.58 8.30
N CYS A 56 -8.02 1.99 7.40
CA CYS A 56 -7.74 2.37 6.02
C CYS A 56 -8.15 3.83 5.73
N HIS A 57 -7.53 4.79 6.41
CA HIS A 57 -7.79 6.22 6.25
C HIS A 57 -7.14 6.80 4.96
N PHE A 58 -7.53 8.01 4.58
CA PHE A 58 -7.14 8.62 3.29
C PHE A 58 -5.64 8.86 3.14
N GLU A 59 -4.91 9.19 4.21
CA GLU A 59 -3.45 9.40 4.13
C GLU A 59 -2.74 8.09 3.75
N TYR A 60 -3.03 7.00 4.46
CA TYR A 60 -2.57 5.66 4.11
C TYR A 60 -2.98 5.25 2.69
N ALA A 61 -4.28 5.40 2.36
CA ALA A 61 -4.81 5.00 1.06
C ALA A 61 -4.24 5.83 -0.09
N GLY A 62 -3.97 7.11 0.13
CA GLY A 62 -3.36 8.03 -0.84
C GLY A 62 -1.96 7.58 -1.22
N MET A 63 -1.09 7.37 -0.22
CA MET A 63 0.28 6.89 -0.45
C MET A 63 0.31 5.52 -1.15
N LEU A 64 -0.58 4.60 -0.74
CA LEU A 64 -0.68 3.29 -1.37
C LEU A 64 -1.12 3.39 -2.84
N THR A 65 -2.13 4.22 -3.12
CA THR A 65 -2.67 4.43 -4.46
C THR A 65 -1.63 5.08 -5.38
N GLU A 66 -0.91 6.08 -4.88
CA GLU A 66 0.21 6.72 -5.56
C GLU A 66 1.25 5.67 -5.98
N ALA A 67 1.81 4.92 -5.03
CA ALA A 67 2.83 3.91 -5.30
C ALA A 67 2.35 2.83 -6.30
N ASN A 68 1.10 2.37 -6.15
CA ASN A 68 0.52 1.38 -7.06
C ASN A 68 0.39 1.90 -8.49
N HIS A 69 -0.03 3.15 -8.67
CA HIS A 69 -0.21 3.73 -10.00
C HIS A 69 1.11 4.02 -10.74
N LEU A 70 2.22 4.24 -10.01
CA LEU A 70 3.54 4.38 -10.64
C LEU A 70 3.95 3.14 -11.44
N GLY A 71 3.49 1.95 -11.06
CA GLY A 71 3.67 0.73 -11.84
C GLY A 71 3.02 0.82 -13.23
N ASN A 72 1.80 1.37 -13.30
CA ASN A 72 1.11 1.59 -14.58
C ASN A 72 1.81 2.67 -15.42
N VAL A 73 2.31 3.73 -14.79
CA VAL A 73 3.06 4.78 -15.48
C VAL A 73 4.35 4.20 -16.09
N ALA A 74 5.12 3.44 -15.32
CA ALA A 74 6.33 2.77 -15.80
C ALA A 74 6.02 1.79 -16.94
N TYR A 75 4.98 0.97 -16.78
CA TYR A 75 4.54 0.02 -17.81
C TYR A 75 4.18 0.72 -19.12
N ARG A 76 3.36 1.78 -19.07
CA ARG A 76 2.93 2.53 -20.26
C ARG A 76 4.06 3.34 -20.90
N THR A 77 5.05 3.75 -20.10
CA THR A 77 6.25 4.44 -20.58
C THR A 77 7.24 3.46 -21.22
N GLY A 78 7.21 2.18 -20.81
CA GLY A 78 8.15 1.15 -21.27
C GLY A 78 9.56 1.33 -20.69
N LYS A 79 9.72 2.09 -19.60
CA LYS A 79 11.00 2.43 -18.99
C LYS A 79 10.89 2.50 -17.47
N LYS A 80 12.04 2.39 -16.79
CA LYS A 80 12.14 2.74 -15.37
C LYS A 80 11.89 4.23 -15.18
N ILE A 81 10.99 4.57 -14.25
CA ILE A 81 10.75 5.96 -13.84
C ILE A 81 11.37 6.22 -12.46
N GLU A 82 11.82 7.45 -12.25
CA GLU A 82 12.21 8.01 -10.97
C GLU A 82 11.15 9.03 -10.57
N TRP A 83 10.64 8.90 -9.35
CA TRP A 83 9.47 9.62 -8.88
C TRP A 83 9.85 10.57 -7.74
N ASP A 84 9.47 11.84 -7.90
CA ASP A 84 9.51 12.87 -6.86
C ASP A 84 8.11 12.98 -6.25
N SER A 85 7.90 12.35 -5.10
CA SER A 85 6.60 12.33 -4.42
C SER A 85 6.22 13.68 -3.80
N LYS A 86 7.18 14.60 -3.61
CA LYS A 86 6.88 15.93 -3.08
C LYS A 86 6.29 16.81 -4.17
N GLU A 87 6.91 16.79 -5.35
CA GLU A 87 6.48 17.58 -6.51
C GLU A 87 5.46 16.84 -7.40
N MET A 88 5.20 15.57 -7.09
CA MET A 88 4.30 14.67 -7.82
C MET A 88 4.64 14.60 -9.32
N ARG A 89 5.90 14.28 -9.64
CA ARG A 89 6.40 14.23 -11.02
C ARG A 89 7.48 13.16 -11.24
N VAL A 90 7.61 12.74 -12.49
CA VAL A 90 8.69 11.88 -12.98
C VAL A 90 9.90 12.75 -13.36
N THR A 91 11.08 12.42 -12.83
CA THR A 91 12.29 13.25 -13.00
C THR A 91 13.20 12.81 -14.15
N ASN A 92 13.06 11.57 -14.63
CA ASN A 92 13.99 10.95 -15.58
C ASN A 92 13.35 10.53 -16.92
N ALA A 93 12.03 10.71 -17.09
CA ALA A 93 11.28 10.35 -18.29
C ALA A 93 10.13 11.34 -18.54
N PRO A 94 10.41 12.54 -19.12
CA PRO A 94 9.39 13.57 -19.35
C PRO A 94 8.18 13.10 -20.15
N GLU A 95 8.36 12.11 -21.03
CA GLU A 95 7.27 11.49 -21.80
C GLU A 95 6.23 10.77 -20.92
N ALA A 96 6.56 10.43 -19.68
CA ALA A 96 5.67 9.78 -18.72
C ALA A 96 4.68 10.76 -18.05
N GLU A 97 4.99 12.06 -18.04
CA GLU A 97 4.17 13.10 -17.38
C GLU A 97 2.73 13.13 -17.86
N ARG A 98 2.51 12.81 -19.14
CA ARG A 98 1.17 12.68 -19.74
C ARG A 98 0.28 11.62 -19.08
N PHE A 99 0.87 10.70 -18.30
CA PHE A 99 0.15 9.66 -17.56
C PHE A 99 -0.04 10.03 -16.08
N VAL A 100 0.69 11.04 -15.59
CA VAL A 100 0.62 11.52 -14.21
C VAL A 100 -0.50 12.54 -14.06
N ARG A 101 -0.59 13.49 -14.99
CA ARG A 101 -1.64 14.53 -14.98
C ARG A 101 -2.53 14.42 -16.20
N ARG A 102 -3.80 14.73 -15.98
CA ARG A 102 -4.80 14.87 -17.03
C ARG A 102 -5.02 16.36 -17.31
N GLU A 103 -5.15 16.71 -18.58
CA GLU A 103 -5.68 18.02 -18.96
C GLU A 103 -7.17 18.09 -18.60
N TYR A 104 -7.53 19.04 -17.74
CA TYR A 104 -8.93 19.29 -17.43
C TYR A 104 -9.68 19.77 -18.67
N ARG A 105 -10.95 19.38 -18.76
CA ARG A 105 -11.83 19.90 -19.80
C ARG A 105 -12.04 21.39 -19.58
N GLU A 106 -12.15 22.15 -20.66
CA GLU A 106 -12.48 23.58 -20.61
C GLU A 106 -13.67 23.86 -19.67
N GLY A 107 -13.50 24.84 -18.78
CA GLY A 107 -14.48 25.21 -17.75
C GLY A 107 -14.38 24.45 -16.42
N TRP A 108 -13.48 23.48 -16.28
CA TRP A 108 -13.27 22.72 -15.03
C TRP A 108 -11.87 23.00 -14.43
N THR A 109 -11.83 23.43 -13.17
CA THR A 109 -10.59 23.65 -12.39
C THR A 109 -10.70 22.99 -11.02
N LEU A 110 -9.57 22.58 -10.44
CA LEU A 110 -9.46 22.03 -9.08
C LEU A 110 -8.80 23.03 -8.13
#